data_AF-A0A843C533-F1
#
_entry.id   AF-A0A843C533-F1
#
_cell.length_a   1.000
_cell.length_b   1.000
_cell.length_c   1.000
_cell.angle_alpha   90.00
_cell.angle_beta   90.00
_cell.angle_gamma   90.00
#
_symmetry.space_group_name_H-M   'P 1'
#
loop_
_entity.id
_entity.type
_entity.pdbx_description
1 polymer ?
#
loop_
_entity_poly.entity_id
_entity_poly.type
_entity_poly.pdbx_seq_one_letter_code
_entity_poly.pdbx_strand_id
1 'polypeptide(L)'
;MSYKTIITITAIAVITLATFAELGIDNILAESKDQPKKFVFVENTTTTALFEFRDGSELVPIQQFVQTAGFGAKSLVSVDDPKADSGASGRANPSFTMEKIVGGTPYLYAAADQTQQYYTSSGFEYPYKFFDVTVFLAQGGDVLRSFEYRDCQVTNYLVNTRSDNEEGYTGKGFVLVDQFSFECKGYTPINPQMVKMNHVEKAKMISSNDLKNTDQWAPEFRK
;
A
#
# COMPACT_ATOMS: atom_id res chain seq x y z
N MET A 1 31.74 28.00 37.45
CA MET A 1 30.57 28.20 36.56
C MET A 1 30.80 27.37 35.32
N SER A 2 29.94 26.37 35.12
CA SER A 2 30.03 25.27 34.17
C SER A 2 29.01 25.49 33.07
N TYR A 3 29.37 25.25 31.82
CA TYR A 3 28.43 24.80 30.78
C TYR A 3 29.20 23.90 29.81
N LYS A 4 29.19 22.59 30.09
CA LYS A 4 29.37 21.54 29.09
C LYS A 4 27.96 21.12 28.68
N THR A 5 27.54 21.44 27.48
CA THR A 5 26.28 20.91 26.92
C THR A 5 26.62 19.80 25.94
N ILE A 6 26.58 18.58 26.43
CA ILE A 6 26.44 17.36 25.64
C ILE A 6 24.94 17.09 25.59
N ILE A 7 24.34 17.11 24.40
CA ILE A 7 23.02 16.50 24.16
C ILE A 7 23.12 15.71 22.86
N THR A 8 23.48 14.44 22.99
CA THR A 8 23.20 13.36 22.05
C THR A 8 21.76 12.91 22.26
N ILE A 9 20.88 13.10 21.26
CA ILE A 9 19.56 12.45 21.23
C ILE A 9 19.56 11.47 20.06
N THR A 10 19.91 10.23 20.39
CA THR A 10 19.46 9.03 19.69
C THR A 10 18.12 8.63 20.30
N ALA A 11 17.04 8.71 19.53
CA ALA A 11 15.80 8.01 19.82
C ALA A 11 15.43 7.20 18.57
N ILE A 12 15.86 5.94 18.57
CA ILE A 12 15.44 4.92 17.62
C ILE A 12 13.97 4.67 17.92
N ALA A 13 13.07 5.14 17.06
CA ALA A 13 11.68 4.70 17.08
C ALA A 13 11.63 3.29 16.50
N VAL A 14 11.79 2.30 17.38
CA VAL A 14 11.40 0.92 17.09
C VAL A 14 9.86 0.93 17.05
N ILE A 15 9.29 1.10 15.86
CA ILE A 15 7.87 0.84 15.65
C ILE A 15 7.70 -0.67 15.73
N THR A 16 7.34 -1.12 16.93
CA THR A 16 6.85 -2.46 17.16
C THR A 16 5.55 -2.61 16.38
N LEU A 17 5.46 -3.68 15.59
CA LEU A 17 4.25 -4.12 14.88
C LEU A 17 3.15 -4.47 15.90
N ALA A 18 2.49 -3.44 16.43
CA ALA A 18 1.26 -3.58 17.20
C ALA A 18 0.10 -3.64 16.20
N THR A 19 -0.40 -4.85 15.99
CA THR A 19 -1.84 -5.15 15.79
C THR A 19 -2.69 -4.00 15.23
N PHE A 20 -2.74 -3.86 13.91
CA PHE A 20 -3.61 -2.94 13.17
C PHE A 20 -5.12 -3.29 13.23
N ALA A 21 -5.58 -4.01 14.27
CA ALA A 21 -6.98 -4.37 14.43
C ALA A 21 -7.81 -3.32 15.21
N GLU A 22 -7.17 -2.33 15.86
CA GLU A 22 -7.86 -1.37 16.73
C GLU A 22 -7.56 0.11 16.41
N LEU A 23 -6.79 0.41 15.37
CA LEU A 23 -6.75 1.79 14.85
C LEU A 23 -8.00 1.99 13.99
N GLY A 24 -9.03 2.61 14.58
CA GLY A 24 -10.21 3.08 13.87
C GLY A 24 -9.80 3.97 12.70
N ILE A 25 -9.78 3.37 11.50
CA ILE A 25 -9.46 4.03 10.23
C ILE A 25 -10.55 5.06 9.87
N ASP A 26 -11.70 5.01 10.55
CA ASP A 26 -12.79 5.97 10.43
C ASP A 26 -12.30 7.42 10.53
N ASN A 27 -11.34 7.71 11.42
CA ASN A 27 -10.80 9.06 11.58
C ASN A 27 -9.80 9.46 10.49
N ILE A 28 -9.11 8.51 9.85
CA ILE A 28 -8.13 8.79 8.77
C ILE A 28 -8.85 9.00 7.43
N LEU A 29 -9.94 8.27 7.19
CA LEU A 29 -10.81 8.45 6.02
C LEU A 29 -11.71 9.69 6.11
N ALA A 30 -12.10 10.08 7.32
CA ALA A 30 -12.91 11.29 7.57
C ALA A 30 -12.16 12.60 7.23
N GLU A 31 -10.83 12.58 7.19
CA GLU A 31 -9.99 13.71 6.78
C GLU A 31 -9.47 13.56 5.33
N SER A 32 -10.17 12.81 4.48
CA SER A 32 -9.97 12.97 3.04
C SER A 32 -10.63 14.28 2.62
N LYS A 33 -9.82 15.24 2.14
CA LYS A 33 -10.33 16.45 1.49
C LYS A 33 -11.36 16.04 0.44
N ASP A 34 -12.59 16.50 0.65
CA ASP A 34 -13.79 16.35 -0.16
C ASP A 34 -13.45 15.97 -1.60
N GLN A 35 -13.61 14.69 -1.95
CA GLN A 35 -13.52 14.28 -3.35
C GLN A 35 -14.56 15.09 -4.12
N PRO A 36 -14.24 15.62 -5.32
CA PRO A 36 -15.21 16.42 -6.05
C PRO A 36 -16.46 15.58 -6.28
N LYS A 37 -17.61 16.06 -5.76
CA LYS A 37 -18.95 15.43 -5.74
C LYS A 37 -19.50 15.00 -7.12
N LYS A 38 -18.71 15.13 -8.18
CA LYS A 38 -19.08 14.91 -9.57
C LYS A 38 -18.72 13.51 -10.10
N PHE A 39 -17.99 12.69 -9.34
CA PHE A 39 -17.73 11.31 -9.73
C PHE A 39 -18.73 10.36 -9.08
N VAL A 40 -19.55 9.70 -9.90
CA VAL A 40 -20.46 8.64 -9.47
C VAL A 40 -19.69 7.33 -9.55
N PHE A 41 -19.11 6.90 -8.45
CA PHE A 41 -18.61 5.53 -8.34
C PHE A 41 -19.80 4.58 -8.15
N VAL A 42 -19.78 3.45 -8.84
CA VAL A 42 -20.77 2.38 -8.62
C VAL A 42 -20.68 1.96 -7.15
N GLU A 43 -21.83 1.99 -6.47
CA GLU A 43 -22.00 1.55 -5.08
C GLU A 43 -21.13 2.27 -4.02
N ASN A 44 -20.78 3.56 -4.22
CA ASN A 44 -19.96 4.33 -3.26
C ASN A 44 -18.59 3.68 -2.98
N THR A 45 -17.99 3.12 -4.04
CA THR A 45 -16.64 2.56 -3.99
C THR A 45 -15.62 3.69 -4.12
N THR A 46 -14.65 3.76 -3.22
CA THR A 46 -13.57 4.76 -3.25
C THR A 46 -12.23 4.08 -3.24
N THR A 47 -11.31 4.59 -4.06
CA THR A 47 -9.93 4.13 -4.08
C THR A 47 -9.01 5.23 -3.57
N THR A 48 -8.18 4.91 -2.59
CA THR A 48 -7.21 5.83 -1.99
C THR A 48 -5.86 5.15 -1.87
N ALA A 49 -4.78 5.87 -2.17
CA ALA A 49 -3.42 5.38 -2.00
C ALA A 49 -2.72 6.17 -0.89
N LEU A 50 -2.10 5.48 0.05
CA LEU A 50 -1.18 6.05 1.03
C LEU A 50 0.24 5.81 0.53
N PHE A 51 0.97 6.90 0.30
CA PHE A 51 2.39 6.88 -0.03
C PHE A 51 3.20 7.11 1.23
N GLU A 52 4.18 6.27 1.50
CA GLU A 52 5.06 6.38 2.68
C GLU A 52 6.50 6.59 2.20
N PHE A 53 6.94 7.84 2.26
CA PHE A 53 8.30 8.25 1.97
C PHE A 53 9.12 8.34 3.26
N ARG A 54 10.45 8.45 3.13
CA ARG A 54 11.35 8.65 4.27
C ARG A 54 11.02 9.88 5.12
N ASP A 55 10.60 10.97 4.46
CA ASP A 55 10.40 12.28 5.11
C ASP A 55 8.93 12.57 5.47
N GLY A 56 8.00 11.65 5.17
CA GLY A 56 6.58 11.86 5.40
C GLY A 56 5.71 10.89 4.62
N SER A 57 4.41 10.92 4.91
CA SER A 57 3.40 10.15 4.20
C SER A 57 2.37 11.06 3.54
N GLU A 58 1.75 10.56 2.47
CA GLU A 58 0.81 11.31 1.65
C GLU A 58 -0.40 10.44 1.30
N LEU A 59 -1.60 10.86 1.71
CA LEU A 59 -2.85 10.19 1.38
C LEU A 59 -3.45 10.82 0.13
N VAL A 60 -3.58 10.03 -0.93
CA VAL A 60 -3.94 10.49 -2.26
C VAL A 60 -5.23 9.80 -2.73
N PRO A 61 -6.32 10.54 -2.96
CA PRO A 61 -7.50 9.99 -3.61
C PRO A 61 -7.20 9.73 -5.10
N ILE A 62 -7.45 8.50 -5.57
CA ILE A 62 -7.16 8.10 -6.95
C ILE A 62 -8.45 7.77 -7.70
N GLN A 63 -8.54 8.22 -8.95
CA GLN A 63 -9.73 8.06 -9.80
C GLN A 63 -9.67 6.76 -10.59
N GLN A 64 -8.45 6.30 -10.93
CA GLN A 64 -8.24 5.04 -11.60
C GLN A 64 -7.03 4.33 -10.99
N PHE A 65 -7.15 3.02 -10.82
CA PHE A 65 -6.10 2.14 -10.36
C PHE A 65 -6.07 0.89 -11.24
N VAL A 66 -4.92 0.57 -11.81
CA VAL A 66 -4.73 -0.60 -12.65
C VAL A 66 -3.45 -1.30 -12.24
N GLN A 67 -3.56 -2.55 -11.80
CA GLN A 67 -2.37 -3.38 -11.57
C GLN A 67 -1.86 -3.90 -12.91
N THR A 68 -0.68 -3.44 -13.36
CA THR A 68 -0.08 -3.81 -14.64
C THR A 68 0.72 -5.09 -14.56
N ALA A 69 1.35 -5.37 -13.42
CA ALA A 69 1.95 -6.67 -13.12
C ALA A 69 1.68 -7.04 -11.66
N GLY A 70 1.25 -8.28 -11.44
CA GLY A 70 0.94 -8.82 -10.11
C GLY A 70 1.75 -10.05 -9.78
N PHE A 71 1.08 -11.07 -9.25
CA PHE A 71 1.65 -12.40 -9.04
C PHE A 71 1.88 -13.10 -10.38
N GLY A 72 3.10 -13.02 -10.89
CA GLY A 72 3.51 -13.76 -12.09
C GLY A 72 4.96 -14.23 -11.98
N ALA A 73 5.21 -15.47 -12.42
CA ALA A 73 6.56 -15.88 -12.76
C ALA A 73 6.97 -15.16 -14.05
N LYS A 74 8.16 -14.55 -14.07
CA LYS A 74 8.87 -14.25 -15.31
C LYS A 74 9.27 -15.61 -15.89
N SER A 75 8.46 -16.16 -16.80
CA SER A 75 8.89 -17.31 -17.61
C SER A 75 9.94 -16.79 -18.59
N LEU A 76 11.21 -17.06 -18.31
CA LEU A 76 12.30 -16.95 -19.28
C LEU A 76 12.66 -18.34 -19.81
N VAL A 77 11.64 -19.17 -20.07
CA VAL A 77 11.81 -20.51 -20.64
C VAL A 77 11.33 -20.51 -22.08
N SER A 78 12.22 -20.89 -22.98
CA SER A 78 12.04 -20.87 -24.45
C SER A 78 10.91 -21.76 -25.00
N VAL A 79 10.19 -22.46 -24.14
CA VAL A 79 9.05 -23.31 -24.51
C VAL A 79 7.80 -22.46 -24.77
N ASP A 80 7.67 -21.31 -24.10
CA ASP A 80 6.54 -20.39 -24.26
C ASP A 80 6.89 -19.15 -25.11
N ASP A 81 8.18 -18.78 -25.22
CA ASP A 81 8.69 -17.69 -26.06
C ASP A 81 10.03 -18.07 -26.72
N PRO A 82 10.08 -18.36 -28.03
CA PRO A 82 11.28 -18.83 -28.72
C PRO A 82 12.43 -17.80 -28.78
N LYS A 83 12.23 -16.59 -28.22
CA LYS A 83 13.23 -15.52 -28.16
C LYS A 83 13.80 -15.28 -26.76
N ALA A 84 13.38 -16.04 -25.74
CA ALA A 84 13.85 -15.88 -24.37
C ALA A 84 15.21 -16.57 -24.16
N ASP A 85 16.23 -15.81 -23.76
CA ASP A 85 17.54 -16.34 -23.37
C ASP A 85 17.38 -17.28 -22.16
N SER A 86 17.81 -18.52 -22.34
CA SER A 86 17.71 -19.59 -21.36
C SER A 86 18.46 -19.25 -20.07
N GLY A 87 17.75 -19.08 -18.94
CA GLY A 87 18.38 -19.23 -17.62
C GLY A 87 17.90 -18.41 -16.42
N ALA A 88 16.82 -17.63 -16.48
CA ALA A 88 16.38 -16.87 -15.30
C ALA A 88 14.87 -17.00 -15.01
N SER A 89 14.48 -18.01 -14.22
CA SER A 89 13.16 -18.03 -13.59
C SER A 89 13.12 -16.99 -12.46
N GLY A 90 12.54 -15.83 -12.74
CA GLY A 90 12.33 -14.75 -11.76
C GLY A 90 10.87 -14.59 -11.38
N ARG A 91 10.58 -13.87 -10.30
CA ARG A 91 9.24 -13.26 -10.13
C ARG A 91 9.22 -11.94 -10.88
N ALA A 92 8.11 -11.65 -11.57
CA ALA A 92 7.92 -10.32 -12.13
C ALA A 92 7.83 -9.30 -10.99
N ASN A 93 8.42 -8.13 -11.18
CA ASN A 93 8.28 -7.04 -10.21
C ASN A 93 6.82 -6.56 -10.24
N PRO A 94 6.13 -6.47 -9.10
CA PRO A 94 4.80 -5.90 -9.04
C PRO A 94 4.82 -4.47 -9.56
N SER A 95 3.88 -4.15 -10.44
CA SER A 95 3.73 -2.81 -11.02
C SER A 95 2.27 -2.44 -11.10
N PHE A 96 2.00 -1.15 -10.98
CA PHE A 96 0.67 -0.61 -11.13
C PHE A 96 0.75 0.80 -11.72
N THR A 97 -0.37 1.20 -12.31
CA THR A 97 -0.60 2.57 -12.74
C THR A 97 -1.79 3.14 -12.00
N MET A 98 -1.76 4.44 -11.80
CA MET A 98 -2.88 5.16 -11.23
C MET A 98 -3.11 6.48 -11.97
N GLU A 99 -4.35 6.93 -11.98
CA GLU A 99 -4.71 8.27 -12.41
C GLU A 99 -5.30 9.03 -11.23
N LYS A 100 -4.81 10.26 -11.05
CA LYS A 100 -5.34 11.22 -10.08
C LYS A 100 -5.66 12.54 -10.76
N ILE A 101 -6.59 13.31 -10.24
CA ILE A 101 -6.81 14.71 -10.65
C ILE A 101 -5.60 15.52 -10.19
N VAL A 102 -5.08 16.42 -11.05
CA VAL A 102 -3.97 17.31 -10.70
C VAL A 102 -4.30 18.05 -9.39
N GLY A 103 -3.40 18.00 -8.42
CA GLY A 103 -3.65 18.55 -7.09
C GLY A 103 -2.40 18.62 -6.23
N GLY A 104 -2.54 19.07 -4.98
CA GLY A 104 -1.40 19.27 -4.09
C GLY A 104 -0.85 17.95 -3.54
N THR A 105 0.07 17.32 -4.28
CA THR A 105 0.76 16.08 -3.90
C THR A 105 2.28 16.24 -3.95
N PRO A 106 2.88 16.99 -3.01
CA PRO A 106 4.25 17.49 -3.14
C PRO A 106 5.30 16.38 -3.07
N TYR A 107 5.12 15.34 -2.25
CA TYR A 107 6.10 14.26 -2.15
C TYR A 107 6.08 13.38 -3.38
N LEU A 108 4.88 13.11 -3.91
CA LEU A 108 4.72 12.34 -5.12
C LEU A 108 5.33 13.05 -6.34
N TYR A 109 5.14 14.38 -6.46
CA TYR A 109 5.80 15.16 -7.51
C TYR A 109 7.31 15.22 -7.31
N ALA A 110 7.80 15.39 -6.07
CA ALA A 110 9.23 15.35 -5.79
C ALA A 110 9.86 13.99 -6.16
N ALA A 111 9.15 12.88 -5.96
CA ALA A 111 9.58 11.56 -6.40
C ALA A 111 9.69 11.49 -7.92
N ALA A 112 8.67 11.94 -8.67
CA ALA A 112 8.70 11.96 -10.13
C ALA A 112 9.82 12.86 -10.69
N ASP A 113 10.00 14.06 -10.13
CA ASP A 113 11.03 15.00 -10.54
C ASP A 113 12.45 14.44 -10.29
N GLN A 114 12.69 13.83 -9.13
CA GLN A 114 13.97 13.20 -8.82
C GLN A 114 14.22 11.97 -9.71
N THR A 115 13.20 11.15 -9.97
CA THR A 115 13.32 10.04 -10.92
C THR A 115 13.74 10.54 -12.29
N GLN A 116 13.15 11.63 -12.78
CA GLN A 116 13.54 12.22 -14.07
C GLN A 116 14.96 12.80 -14.03
N GLN A 117 15.31 13.53 -12.96
CA GLN A 117 16.63 14.14 -12.79
C GLN A 117 17.75 13.09 -12.78
N TYR A 118 17.52 11.95 -12.14
CA TYR A 118 18.50 10.89 -11.96
C TYR A 118 18.27 9.67 -12.87
N TYR A 119 17.42 9.78 -13.91
CA TYR A 119 17.05 8.67 -14.78
C TYR A 119 18.27 7.96 -15.40
N THR A 120 19.29 8.72 -15.80
CA THR A 120 20.54 8.20 -16.38
C THR A 120 21.54 7.70 -15.35
N SER A 121 21.29 7.94 -14.06
CA SER A 121 22.21 7.76 -12.95
C SER A 121 21.75 6.60 -12.05
N SER A 122 21.64 5.41 -12.63
CA SER A 122 21.07 4.20 -11.99
C SER A 122 21.69 3.81 -10.64
N GLY A 123 22.93 4.25 -10.37
CA GLY A 123 23.66 4.00 -9.12
C GLY A 123 23.48 5.04 -8.01
N PHE A 124 22.88 6.21 -8.27
CA PHE A 124 22.68 7.22 -7.23
C PHE A 124 21.45 6.90 -6.37
N GLU A 125 21.63 6.96 -5.05
CA GLU A 125 20.54 6.95 -4.10
C GLU A 125 20.08 8.38 -3.87
N TYR A 126 18.77 8.61 -3.94
CA TYR A 126 18.14 9.91 -3.71
C TYR A 126 16.92 9.74 -2.79
N PRO A 127 16.52 10.79 -2.06
CA PRO A 127 15.59 10.68 -0.93
C PRO A 127 14.25 10.00 -1.25
N TYR A 128 13.68 10.27 -2.43
CA TYR A 128 12.38 9.74 -2.86
C TYR A 128 12.49 8.62 -3.90
N LYS A 129 13.65 7.95 -3.98
CA LYS A 129 13.87 6.84 -4.92
C LYS A 129 12.99 5.64 -4.65
N PHE A 130 12.91 5.25 -3.38
CA PHE A 130 12.12 4.12 -2.92
C PHE A 130 11.16 4.56 -1.83
N PHE A 131 9.91 4.13 -1.93
CA PHE A 131 8.84 4.41 -0.98
C PHE A 131 7.85 3.25 -0.96
N ASP A 132 7.07 3.15 0.10
CA ASP A 132 6.03 2.12 0.20
C ASP A 132 4.68 2.72 -0.19
N VAL A 133 3.79 1.90 -0.75
CA VAL A 133 2.46 2.33 -1.19
C VAL A 133 1.41 1.35 -0.71
N THR A 134 0.40 1.85 0.00
CA THR A 134 -0.77 1.06 0.36
C THR A 134 -1.99 1.58 -0.37
N VAL A 135 -2.58 0.75 -1.24
CA VAL A 135 -3.81 1.08 -1.97
C VAL A 135 -5.00 0.46 -1.25
N PHE A 136 -5.98 1.29 -0.89
CA PHE A 136 -7.23 0.89 -0.25
C PHE A 136 -8.38 0.92 -1.25
N LEU A 137 -9.08 -0.20 -1.36
CA LEU A 137 -10.39 -0.31 -2.01
C LEU A 137 -11.44 -0.36 -0.92
N ALA A 138 -12.18 0.74 -0.77
CA ALA A 138 -13.23 0.86 0.23
C ALA A 138 -14.61 1.00 -0.43
N GLN A 139 -15.65 0.53 0.25
CA GLN A 139 -17.04 0.69 -0.16
C GLN A 139 -17.85 1.11 1.06
N GLY A 140 -18.56 2.25 0.97
CA GLY A 140 -19.40 2.71 2.07
C GLY A 140 -18.64 3.04 3.37
N GLY A 141 -17.32 3.30 3.29
CA GLY A 141 -16.44 3.54 4.44
C GLY A 141 -15.65 2.30 4.89
N ASP A 142 -16.10 1.10 4.54
CA ASP A 142 -15.42 -0.15 4.89
C ASP A 142 -14.35 -0.51 3.86
N VAL A 143 -13.12 -0.80 4.32
CA VAL A 143 -12.06 -1.32 3.44
C VAL A 143 -12.38 -2.78 3.06
N LEU A 144 -12.70 -3.00 1.79
CA LEU A 144 -12.95 -4.32 1.23
C LEU A 144 -11.65 -5.08 0.96
N ARG A 145 -10.64 -4.36 0.47
CA ARG A 145 -9.33 -4.92 0.11
C ARG A 145 -8.26 -3.85 0.19
N SER A 146 -7.05 -4.24 0.58
CA SER A 146 -5.88 -3.39 0.47
C SER A 146 -4.73 -4.11 -0.21
N PHE A 147 -3.84 -3.32 -0.82
CA PHE A 147 -2.65 -3.79 -1.51
C PHE A 147 -1.45 -3.03 -0.98
N GLU A 148 -0.58 -3.72 -0.27
CA GLU A 148 0.70 -3.16 0.17
C GLU A 148 1.76 -3.45 -0.88
N TYR A 149 2.37 -2.40 -1.40
CA TYR A 149 3.54 -2.45 -2.27
C TYR A 149 4.74 -1.90 -1.51
N ARG A 150 5.90 -2.56 -1.66
CA ARG A 150 7.13 -2.18 -0.95
C ARG A 150 8.28 -1.88 -1.89
N ASP A 151 9.13 -0.94 -1.49
CA ASP A 151 10.27 -0.45 -2.25
C ASP A 151 9.85 -0.05 -3.69
N CYS A 152 8.79 0.74 -3.81
CA CYS A 152 8.30 1.28 -5.07
C CYS A 152 9.13 2.44 -5.55
N GLN A 153 9.29 2.55 -6.86
CA GLN A 153 9.84 3.71 -7.54
C GLN A 153 8.90 4.16 -8.66
N VAL A 154 8.90 5.45 -8.97
CA VAL A 154 8.20 5.97 -10.15
C VAL A 154 8.96 5.47 -11.39
N THR A 155 8.24 4.93 -12.37
CA THR A 155 8.80 4.54 -13.68
C THR A 155 8.34 5.46 -14.80
N ASN A 156 7.17 6.08 -14.65
CA ASN A 156 6.65 7.04 -15.60
C ASN A 156 5.72 8.04 -14.91
N TYR A 157 5.69 9.25 -15.43
CA TYR A 157 4.76 10.30 -15.04
C TYR A 157 4.36 11.09 -16.28
N LEU A 158 3.05 11.27 -16.47
CA LEU A 158 2.51 12.06 -17.58
C LEU A 158 1.26 12.80 -17.14
N VAL A 159 1.04 13.99 -17.70
CA VAL A 159 -0.17 14.79 -17.50
C VAL A 159 -1.04 14.67 -18.74
N ASN A 160 -2.29 14.26 -18.57
CA ASN A 160 -3.23 14.09 -19.66
C ASN A 160 -4.51 14.90 -19.41
N THR A 161 -5.22 15.25 -20.47
CA THR A 161 -6.55 15.86 -20.39
C THR A 161 -7.59 14.79 -20.71
N ARG A 162 -8.46 14.47 -19.74
CA ARG A 162 -9.61 13.61 -19.97
C ARG A 162 -10.80 14.47 -20.39
N SER A 163 -11.36 14.16 -21.56
CA SER A 163 -12.63 14.69 -22.06
C SER A 163 -13.67 13.58 -22.12
N ASP A 164 -14.92 13.88 -21.80
CA ASP A 164 -16.03 12.97 -22.05
C ASP A 164 -16.29 12.89 -23.57
N ASN A 165 -16.33 11.68 -24.12
CA ASN A 165 -16.46 11.45 -25.57
C ASN A 165 -17.86 11.79 -26.12
N GLU A 166 -18.80 12.19 -25.27
CA GLU A 166 -20.19 12.45 -25.70
C GLU A 166 -20.56 13.91 -25.99
N GLU A 167 -19.76 14.94 -25.70
CA GLU A 167 -20.04 16.32 -26.17
C GLU A 167 -18.88 17.30 -25.88
N GLY A 168 -17.80 17.20 -26.67
CA GLY A 168 -16.53 17.90 -26.43
C GLY A 168 -16.51 19.42 -26.61
N TYR A 169 -17.63 20.12 -26.86
CA TYR A 169 -17.61 21.58 -27.06
C TYR A 169 -18.77 22.36 -26.41
N THR A 170 -19.73 21.69 -25.77
CA THR A 170 -20.97 22.32 -25.27
C THR A 170 -21.36 21.88 -23.86
N GLY A 171 -20.45 22.04 -22.89
CA GLY A 171 -20.86 22.18 -21.48
C GLY A 171 -20.54 21.03 -20.52
N LYS A 172 -19.82 19.98 -20.96
CA LYS A 172 -19.22 19.00 -20.03
C LYS A 172 -17.71 19.21 -19.95
N GLY A 173 -17.23 19.48 -18.74
CA GLY A 173 -15.88 20.01 -18.49
C GLY A 173 -14.74 19.02 -18.75
N PHE A 174 -13.58 19.57 -19.08
CA PHE A 174 -12.31 18.85 -19.19
C PHE A 174 -11.67 18.71 -17.81
N VAL A 175 -11.00 17.58 -17.56
CA VAL A 175 -10.25 17.35 -16.32
C VAL A 175 -8.81 17.04 -16.67
N LEU A 176 -7.88 17.81 -16.08
CA LEU A 176 -6.47 17.47 -16.09
C LEU A 176 -6.22 16.35 -15.08
N VAL A 177 -5.60 15.27 -15.54
CA VAL A 177 -5.24 14.12 -14.72
C VAL A 177 -3.74 13.87 -14.81
N ASP A 178 -3.15 13.55 -13.67
CA ASP A 178 -1.83 12.96 -13.58
C ASP A 178 -1.96 11.45 -13.71
N GLN A 179 -1.12 10.84 -14.53
CA GLN A 179 -0.99 9.41 -14.61
C GLN A 179 0.43 9.03 -14.17
N PHE A 180 0.51 8.17 -13.16
CA PHE A 180 1.76 7.65 -12.63
C PHE A 180 1.85 6.15 -12.90
N SER A 181 3.05 5.70 -13.22
CA SER A 181 3.40 4.28 -13.26
C SER A 181 4.46 3.99 -12.21
N PHE A 182 4.28 2.87 -11.51
CA PHE A 182 5.18 2.44 -10.45
C PHE A 182 5.66 1.01 -10.68
N GLU A 183 6.90 0.75 -10.27
CA GLU A 183 7.46 -0.59 -10.17
C GLU A 183 7.98 -0.78 -8.75
N CYS A 184 7.61 -1.90 -8.13
CA CYS A 184 7.91 -2.20 -6.74
C CYS A 184 8.60 -3.56 -6.62
N LYS A 185 9.25 -3.83 -5.49
CA LYS A 185 9.91 -5.12 -5.24
C LYS A 185 9.05 -6.06 -4.40
N GLY A 186 8.23 -5.51 -3.50
CA GLY A 186 7.34 -6.26 -2.64
C GLY A 186 5.87 -6.04 -2.99
N TYR A 187 5.05 -7.06 -2.76
CA TYR A 187 3.60 -6.99 -2.91
C TYR A 187 2.90 -7.95 -1.94
N THR A 188 1.97 -7.42 -1.16
CA THR A 188 1.13 -8.18 -0.21
C THR A 188 -0.33 -7.73 -0.33
N PRO A 189 -1.22 -8.57 -0.90
CA PRO A 189 -2.65 -8.31 -0.86
C PRO A 189 -3.20 -8.64 0.53
N ILE A 190 -4.00 -7.74 1.07
CA ILE A 190 -4.66 -7.91 2.36
C ILE A 190 -6.17 -7.94 2.14
N ASN A 191 -6.80 -8.95 2.74
CA ASN A 191 -8.25 -9.07 2.79
C ASN A 191 -8.69 -9.01 4.26
N PRO A 192 -9.25 -7.88 4.72
CA PRO A 192 -9.71 -7.72 6.10
C PRO A 192 -10.71 -8.80 6.56
N GLN A 193 -11.59 -9.27 5.67
CA GLN A 193 -12.56 -10.32 6.01
C GLN A 193 -11.89 -11.67 6.27
N MET A 194 -10.84 -12.01 5.50
CA MET A 194 -10.05 -13.22 5.73
C MET A 194 -9.26 -13.15 7.04
N VAL A 195 -8.75 -11.97 7.41
CA VAL A 195 -8.05 -11.76 8.68
C VAL A 195 -8.98 -12.01 9.87
N LYS A 196 -10.23 -11.53 9.80
CA LYS A 196 -11.25 -11.78 10.84
C LYS A 196 -11.54 -13.26 11.03
N MET A 197 -11.61 -14.05 9.95
CA MET A 197 -11.82 -15.51 10.02
C MET A 197 -10.62 -16.28 10.59
N ASN A 198 -9.40 -15.79 10.39
CA ASN A 198 -8.19 -16.44 10.91
C ASN A 198 -7.94 -16.15 12.39
N HIS A 199 -8.71 -15.25 13.01
CA HIS A 199 -8.67 -15.02 14.45
C HIS A 199 -9.45 -16.13 15.17
N VAL A 200 -8.87 -17.34 15.21
CA VAL A 200 -9.43 -18.45 15.99
C VAL A 200 -9.19 -18.14 17.46
N GLU A 201 -10.26 -17.84 18.20
CA GLU A 201 -10.19 -17.84 19.66
C GLU A 201 -9.67 -19.22 20.09
N LYS A 202 -8.49 -19.25 20.72
CA LYS A 202 -7.96 -20.49 21.25
C LYS A 202 -8.98 -21.01 22.26
N ALA A 203 -9.57 -22.16 21.98
CA ALA A 203 -10.44 -22.83 22.92
C ALA A 203 -9.72 -22.90 24.27
N LYS A 204 -10.38 -22.48 25.36
CA LYS A 204 -9.88 -22.67 26.73
C LYS A 204 -9.91 -24.16 27.05
N MET A 205 -8.95 -24.89 26.49
CA MET A 205 -8.71 -26.29 26.79
C MET A 205 -7.86 -26.32 28.06
N ILE A 206 -8.24 -27.19 28.99
CA ILE A 206 -7.42 -27.52 30.16
C ILE A 206 -6.03 -27.92 29.64
N SER A 207 -5.01 -27.20 30.08
CA SER A 207 -3.62 -27.46 29.69
C SER A 207 -3.14 -28.75 30.34
N SER A 208 -2.19 -29.46 29.72
CA SER A 208 -1.56 -30.62 30.35
C SER A 208 -0.89 -30.29 31.70
N ASN A 209 -0.61 -29.01 31.98
CA ASN A 209 -0.16 -28.56 33.30
C ASN A 209 -1.30 -28.50 34.33
N ASP A 210 -2.54 -28.18 33.92
CA ASP A 210 -3.72 -28.19 34.78
C ASP A 210 -4.15 -29.64 35.13
N LEU A 211 -3.77 -30.61 34.30
CA LEU A 211 -4.02 -32.04 34.55
C LEU A 211 -3.09 -32.67 35.61
N LYS A 212 -2.08 -31.95 36.11
CA LYS A 212 -1.12 -32.48 37.10
C LYS A 212 -1.71 -32.59 38.51
N ASN A 213 -2.82 -31.91 38.78
CA ASN A 213 -3.47 -31.92 40.08
C ASN A 213 -4.57 -33.00 40.12
N THR A 214 -4.15 -34.26 40.00
CA THR A 214 -5.04 -35.44 39.97
C THR A 214 -5.79 -35.67 41.29
N ASP A 215 -5.36 -35.00 42.37
CA ASP A 215 -5.94 -35.10 43.72
C ASP A 215 -7.38 -34.54 43.82
N GLN A 216 -7.81 -33.81 42.79
CA GLN A 216 -9.12 -33.15 42.71
C GLN A 216 -10.13 -33.89 41.83
N TRP A 217 -9.75 -35.02 41.20
CA TRP A 217 -10.55 -35.60 40.11
C TRP A 217 -11.76 -36.43 40.56
N ALA A 218 -11.72 -37.02 41.76
CA ALA A 218 -12.87 -37.47 42.55
C ALA A 218 -12.34 -38.09 43.87
N PRO A 219 -13.18 -38.25 44.92
CA PRO A 219 -12.74 -38.84 46.20
C PRO A 219 -12.15 -40.25 46.05
N GLU A 220 -12.54 -40.97 45.01
CA GLU A 220 -12.14 -42.34 44.68
C GLU A 220 -10.74 -42.48 44.06
N PHE A 221 -10.08 -41.37 43.69
CA PHE A 221 -8.72 -41.36 43.14
C PHE A 221 -7.67 -40.78 44.09
N ARG A 222 -8.05 -40.44 45.33
CA ARG A 222 -7.10 -39.99 46.36
C ARG A 222 -6.41 -41.21 46.97
N LYS A 223 -5.08 -41.28 46.81
CA LYS A 223 -4.23 -42.28 47.50
C LYS A 223 -4.08 -41.95 48.98
#